data_AF-A0A0D2NZ88-F1
#
_entry.id   AF-A0A0D2NZ88-F1
#
_cell.length_a   1.000
_cell.length_b   1.000
_cell.length_c   1.000
_cell.angle_alpha   90.00
_cell.angle_beta   90.00
_cell.angle_gamma   90.00
#
_symmetry.space_group_name_H-M   'P 1'
#
loop_
_entity.id
_entity.type
_entity.pdbx_description
1 polymer ?
#
loop_
_entity_poly.entity_id
_entity_poly.type
_entity_poly.pdbx_seq_one_letter_code
_entity_poly.pdbx_strand_id
1 'polypeptide(L)'
;MGQLPPHLELQRSRVSCNKDAPIHTERIQYFGAYASMGIDNSSRLDRFSNNFRVEVVRLNEDDMEFDMIGIDAAIANSFRGILIAECKRGSPHITVKSDALKWLPNGSELVKETRNAASDSSSKPETYTYFGCSQETIPEFVKNPIIPKYPDIIIAKLGPGQEIELEAHAVKGIGKTHAKWSPVATAWYRMLPELRIDYIEDDLAEELKSKCPVNVFDIEDLGKGRRRATVARPRACTLCRECIRGDDWEKRVALRHVKDHFISLPPEILFTEAVKILEDKCERVITELS
;
A
#
# COMPACT_ATOMS: atom_id res chain seq x y z
N MET A 1 -25.34 -26.20 15.00
CA MET A 1 -24.54 -25.03 15.41
C MET A 1 -25.50 -23.91 15.78
N GLY A 2 -25.27 -23.21 16.88
CA GLY A 2 -26.11 -22.07 17.26
C GLY A 2 -26.03 -20.98 16.20
N GLN A 3 -27.16 -20.35 15.88
CA GLN A 3 -27.20 -19.13 15.06
C GLN A 3 -27.36 -17.93 15.98
N LEU A 4 -26.55 -16.90 15.73
CA LEU A 4 -26.72 -15.64 16.42
C LEU A 4 -28.03 -14.97 16.00
N PRO A 5 -28.73 -14.30 16.93
CA PRO A 5 -29.78 -13.37 16.58
C PRO A 5 -29.28 -12.35 15.53
N PRO A 6 -30.13 -11.92 14.57
CA PRO A 6 -29.71 -11.08 13.45
C PRO A 6 -28.96 -9.81 13.84
N HIS A 7 -29.35 -9.19 14.96
CA HIS A 7 -28.69 -7.97 15.45
C HIS A 7 -27.26 -8.21 15.96
N LEU A 8 -27.00 -9.36 16.61
CA LEU A 8 -25.66 -9.73 17.06
C LEU A 8 -24.77 -10.17 15.90
N GLU A 9 -25.34 -10.88 14.92
CA GLU A 9 -24.59 -11.24 13.71
C GLU A 9 -24.19 -9.99 12.91
N LEU A 10 -25.07 -8.99 12.83
CA LEU A 10 -24.77 -7.70 12.21
C LEU A 10 -23.65 -6.98 12.97
N GLN A 11 -23.74 -6.89 14.29
CA GLN A 11 -22.69 -6.30 15.12
C GLN A 11 -21.35 -7.03 14.95
N ARG A 12 -21.38 -8.36 14.81
CA ARG A 12 -20.17 -9.19 14.63
C ARG A 12 -19.52 -8.98 13.26
N SER A 13 -20.31 -8.87 12.20
CA SER A 13 -19.85 -8.97 10.81
C SER A 13 -19.80 -7.63 10.06
N ARG A 14 -20.46 -6.59 10.55
CA ARG A 14 -20.57 -5.28 9.89
C ARG A 14 -20.18 -4.13 10.81
N VAL A 15 -19.62 -3.09 10.20
CA VAL A 15 -19.54 -1.75 10.80
C VAL A 15 -20.65 -0.92 10.17
N SER A 16 -21.58 -0.40 10.96
CA SER A 16 -22.67 0.45 10.43
C SER A 16 -22.21 1.90 10.41
N CYS A 17 -22.45 2.60 9.30
CA CYS A 17 -22.01 3.97 9.07
C CYS A 17 -23.21 4.91 9.16
N ASN A 18 -23.60 5.27 10.38
CA ASN A 18 -24.74 6.16 10.63
C ASN A 18 -24.38 7.63 10.36
N LYS A 19 -25.38 8.52 10.44
CA LYS A 19 -25.22 9.96 10.21
C LYS A 19 -24.17 10.56 11.13
N ASP A 20 -24.29 10.33 12.44
CA ASP A 20 -23.43 10.94 13.46
C ASP A 20 -22.06 10.25 13.54
N ALA A 21 -22.04 8.93 13.76
CA ALA A 21 -20.81 8.17 13.93
C ALA A 21 -20.96 6.70 13.47
N PRO A 22 -19.86 6.06 13.05
CA PRO A 22 -19.85 4.62 12.85
C PRO A 22 -20.06 3.86 14.16
N ILE A 23 -20.82 2.76 14.11
CA ILE A 23 -21.03 1.86 15.24
C ILE A 23 -20.55 0.45 14.91
N HIS A 24 -20.29 -0.34 15.96
CA HIS A 24 -19.76 -1.70 15.87
C HIS A 24 -18.40 -1.74 15.15
N THR A 25 -17.51 -0.80 15.44
CA THR A 25 -16.15 -0.77 14.87
C THR A 25 -15.29 -1.94 15.34
N GLU A 26 -15.50 -2.39 16.57
CA GLU A 26 -14.75 -3.48 17.19
C GLU A 26 -15.21 -4.85 16.68
N ARG A 27 -14.27 -5.78 16.61
CA ARG A 27 -14.50 -7.15 16.21
C ARG A 27 -14.43 -8.06 17.44
N ILE A 28 -15.55 -8.67 17.79
CA ILE A 28 -15.64 -9.61 18.92
C ILE A 28 -15.41 -11.03 18.38
N GLN A 29 -14.16 -11.47 18.36
CA GLN A 29 -13.74 -12.78 17.80
C GLN A 29 -12.97 -13.67 18.78
N TYR A 30 -12.86 -13.32 20.06
CA TYR A 30 -12.19 -14.17 21.04
C TYR A 30 -12.98 -15.47 21.30
N PHE A 31 -12.27 -16.53 21.71
CA PHE A 31 -12.81 -17.90 21.85
C PHE A 31 -14.11 -17.98 22.66
N GLY A 32 -14.20 -17.27 23.79
CA GLY A 32 -15.39 -17.27 24.65
C GLY A 32 -16.55 -16.39 24.18
N ALA A 33 -16.37 -15.60 23.12
CA ALA A 33 -17.43 -14.74 22.61
C ALA A 33 -18.56 -15.59 22.04
N TYR A 34 -19.79 -15.34 22.51
CA TYR A 34 -21.00 -16.05 22.08
C TYR A 34 -20.97 -17.58 22.33
N ALA A 35 -20.04 -18.08 23.15
CA ALA A 35 -19.97 -19.49 23.53
C ALA A 35 -21.25 -19.96 24.24
N SER A 36 -21.87 -19.08 25.05
CA SER A 36 -23.18 -19.31 25.68
C SER A 36 -24.33 -19.45 24.68
N MET A 37 -24.15 -18.97 23.45
CA MET A 37 -25.10 -19.09 22.35
C MET A 37 -24.73 -20.24 21.38
N GLY A 38 -23.77 -21.09 21.75
CA GLY A 38 -23.34 -22.23 20.96
C GLY A 38 -22.55 -21.89 19.70
N ILE A 39 -21.93 -20.70 19.66
CA ILE A 39 -21.00 -20.27 18.61
C ILE A 39 -19.57 -20.62 19.06
N ASP A 40 -18.85 -21.38 18.23
CA ASP A 40 -17.44 -21.67 18.43
C ASP A 40 -16.58 -20.72 17.58
N ASN A 41 -15.81 -19.87 18.27
CA ASN A 41 -14.84 -18.93 17.69
C ASN A 41 -13.40 -19.40 17.87
N SER A 42 -13.15 -20.67 18.19
CA SER A 42 -11.79 -21.22 18.23
C SER A 42 -11.05 -20.98 16.91
N SER A 43 -9.83 -20.45 17.01
CA SER A 43 -8.96 -20.20 15.87
C SER A 43 -8.44 -21.53 15.33
N ARG A 44 -9.21 -22.16 14.44
CA ARG A 44 -8.75 -23.32 13.67
C ARG A 44 -8.03 -22.85 12.42
N LEU A 45 -6.79 -23.28 12.25
CA LEU A 45 -5.98 -23.01 11.07
C LEU A 45 -6.74 -23.42 9.79
N ASP A 46 -7.46 -24.55 9.83
CA ASP A 46 -8.30 -25.03 8.73
C ASP A 46 -9.38 -24.02 8.33
N ARG A 47 -9.98 -23.33 9.31
CA ARG A 47 -11.02 -22.32 9.05
C ARG A 47 -10.42 -21.04 8.48
N PHE A 48 -9.19 -20.69 8.84
CA PHE A 48 -8.47 -19.58 8.23
C PHE A 48 -8.12 -19.91 6.77
N SER A 49 -7.47 -21.04 6.51
CA SER A 49 -7.06 -21.44 5.15
C SER A 49 -8.23 -21.63 4.19
N ASN A 50 -9.40 -22.06 4.68
CA ASN A 50 -10.60 -22.19 3.85
C ASN A 50 -11.29 -20.86 3.52
N ASN A 51 -11.08 -19.82 4.34
CA ASN A 51 -11.74 -18.52 4.22
C ASN A 51 -10.82 -17.42 3.67
N PHE A 52 -9.50 -17.56 3.84
CA PHE A 52 -8.53 -16.61 3.33
C PHE A 52 -8.48 -16.69 1.81
N ARG A 53 -8.72 -15.55 1.15
CA ARG A 53 -8.70 -15.46 -0.30
C ARG A 53 -8.11 -14.12 -0.72
N VAL A 54 -7.33 -14.17 -1.78
CA VAL A 54 -6.76 -13.00 -2.44
C VAL A 54 -7.32 -12.94 -3.85
N GLU A 55 -8.00 -11.86 -4.19
CA GLU A 55 -8.59 -11.66 -5.52
C GLU A 55 -7.99 -10.39 -6.14
N VAL A 56 -7.18 -10.55 -7.19
CA VAL A 56 -6.59 -9.41 -7.90
C VAL A 56 -7.65 -8.78 -8.80
N VAL A 57 -7.97 -7.51 -8.56
CA VAL A 57 -8.99 -6.74 -9.30
C VAL A 57 -8.36 -5.95 -10.44
N ARG A 58 -7.16 -5.38 -10.22
CA ARG A 58 -6.40 -4.65 -11.23
C ARG A 58 -4.91 -4.83 -10.97
N LEU A 59 -4.12 -5.01 -12.02
CA LEU A 59 -2.66 -5.04 -11.94
C LEU A 59 -2.08 -4.18 -13.06
N ASN A 60 -1.32 -3.16 -12.68
CA ASN A 60 -0.55 -2.28 -13.55
C ASN A 60 0.95 -2.37 -13.15
N GLU A 61 1.84 -1.74 -13.91
CA GLU A 61 3.30 -1.79 -13.64
C GLU A 61 3.69 -1.21 -12.27
N ASP A 62 3.02 -0.14 -11.83
CA ASP A 62 3.35 0.55 -10.57
C ASP A 62 2.27 0.38 -9.48
N ASP A 63 1.06 -0.09 -9.83
CA ASP A 63 -0.08 -0.21 -8.92
C ASP A 63 -0.77 -1.57 -9.04
N MET A 64 -1.22 -2.14 -7.92
CA MET A 64 -2.07 -3.34 -7.92
C MET A 64 -3.22 -3.14 -6.96
N GLU A 65 -4.45 -3.39 -7.41
CA GLU A 65 -5.65 -3.45 -6.58
C GLU A 65 -6.07 -4.89 -6.39
N PHE A 66 -6.22 -5.32 -5.15
CA PHE A 66 -6.66 -6.66 -4.82
C PHE A 66 -7.43 -6.70 -3.51
N ASP A 67 -8.28 -7.70 -3.41
CA ASP A 67 -9.03 -7.94 -2.19
C ASP A 67 -8.28 -8.93 -1.34
N MET A 68 -8.13 -8.57 -0.07
CA MET A 68 -7.57 -9.41 0.96
C MET A 68 -8.68 -9.75 1.92
N ILE A 69 -9.14 -10.98 1.81
CA ILE A 69 -10.19 -11.48 2.67
C ILE A 69 -9.48 -12.22 3.80
N GLY A 70 -9.38 -11.56 4.96
CA GLY A 70 -8.94 -12.17 6.22
C GLY A 70 -7.46 -12.10 6.63
N ILE A 71 -6.79 -10.92 6.65
CA ILE A 71 -5.36 -10.78 7.09
C ILE A 71 -5.00 -9.36 7.63
N ASP A 72 -3.78 -9.17 8.17
CA ASP A 72 -3.19 -7.96 8.81
C ASP A 72 -1.77 -7.62 8.25
N ALA A 73 -1.18 -6.41 8.45
CA ALA A 73 -0.13 -5.84 7.57
C ALA A 73 1.16 -5.27 8.24
N ALA A 74 2.39 -5.68 7.81
CA ALA A 74 3.65 -4.85 7.87
C ALA A 74 4.97 -5.40 7.21
N ILE A 75 5.79 -4.46 6.67
CA ILE A 75 7.29 -4.31 6.48
C ILE A 75 7.97 -4.62 5.10
N ALA A 76 8.95 -3.77 4.64
CA ALA A 76 10.25 -4.12 3.94
C ALA A 76 11.23 -2.91 3.63
N ASN A 77 12.44 -3.17 3.04
CA ASN A 77 13.73 -2.34 2.91
C ASN A 77 14.46 -2.35 1.50
N SER A 78 15.69 -1.75 1.36
CA SER A 78 16.34 -0.92 0.25
C SER A 78 17.92 -1.01 -0.08
N PHE A 79 18.54 -0.22 -1.04
CA PHE A 79 19.96 -0.23 -1.67
C PHE A 79 20.65 1.14 -2.16
N ARG A 80 21.89 1.22 -2.85
CA ARG A 80 22.97 2.33 -3.12
C ARG A 80 23.08 3.10 -4.52
N GLY A 81 23.70 4.33 -4.65
CA GLY A 81 24.17 5.05 -5.91
C GLY A 81 24.99 6.40 -5.79
N ILE A 82 25.60 7.03 -6.85
CA ILE A 82 26.58 8.21 -6.83
C ILE A 82 26.29 9.32 -7.88
N LEU A 83 26.63 10.64 -7.73
CA LEU A 83 26.31 11.79 -8.67
C LEU A 83 27.47 12.77 -8.95
N ILE A 84 27.67 13.16 -10.22
CA ILE A 84 28.65 14.20 -10.64
C ILE A 84 28.03 15.15 -11.68
N ALA A 85 28.09 16.48 -11.48
CA ALA A 85 27.57 17.49 -12.42
C ALA A 85 28.28 18.87 -12.36
N GLU A 86 28.59 19.47 -13.50
CA GLU A 86 29.32 20.76 -13.62
C GLU A 86 28.64 21.74 -14.59
N CYS A 87 28.54 23.03 -14.23
CA CYS A 87 28.10 24.10 -15.13
C CYS A 87 29.26 25.02 -15.55
N LYS A 88 29.67 24.93 -16.82
CA LYS A 88 30.78 25.74 -17.38
C LYS A 88 30.51 27.24 -17.28
N ARG A 89 31.58 28.04 -17.11
CA ARG A 89 31.51 29.50 -17.07
C ARG A 89 31.05 30.06 -18.41
N GLY A 90 30.08 30.97 -18.38
CA GLY A 90 29.49 31.58 -19.59
C GLY A 90 28.33 30.79 -20.21
N SER A 91 28.01 29.60 -19.69
CA SER A 91 26.84 28.81 -20.12
C SER A 91 25.56 29.27 -19.41
N PRO A 92 24.37 29.01 -19.98
CA PRO A 92 23.11 29.21 -19.25
C PRO A 92 23.01 28.26 -18.05
N HIS A 93 22.11 28.57 -17.11
CA HIS A 93 21.83 27.70 -15.96
C HIS A 93 21.46 26.29 -16.43
N ILE A 94 22.02 25.28 -15.76
CA ILE A 94 21.70 23.88 -16.04
C ILE A 94 20.86 23.29 -14.91
N THR A 95 20.00 22.34 -15.25
CA THR A 95 19.24 21.55 -14.28
C THR A 95 19.86 20.17 -14.20
N VAL A 96 20.32 19.80 -13.00
CA VAL A 96 20.84 18.47 -12.70
C VAL A 96 19.68 17.60 -12.26
N LYS A 97 19.48 16.48 -12.96
CA LYS A 97 18.43 15.50 -12.69
C LYS A 97 19.02 14.22 -12.12
N SER A 98 18.17 13.29 -11.70
CA SER A 98 18.58 12.03 -11.10
C SER A 98 19.30 11.09 -12.06
N ASP A 99 19.07 11.18 -13.37
CA ASP A 99 19.85 10.47 -14.39
C ASP A 99 21.36 10.77 -14.38
N ALA A 100 21.77 11.91 -13.81
CA ALA A 100 23.16 12.23 -13.61
C ALA A 100 23.82 11.38 -12.50
N LEU A 101 23.03 10.66 -11.68
CA LEU A 101 23.55 9.68 -10.73
C LEU A 101 24.07 8.44 -11.49
N LYS A 102 25.39 8.22 -11.46
CA LYS A 102 26.04 7.03 -12.03
C LYS A 102 26.32 6.00 -10.96
N TRP A 103 26.03 4.74 -11.27
CA TRP A 103 26.49 3.63 -10.44
C TRP A 103 27.99 3.41 -10.65
N LEU A 104 28.74 3.24 -9.55
CA LEU A 104 30.16 2.88 -9.60
C LEU A 104 30.34 1.40 -9.21
N PRO A 105 30.60 0.50 -10.18
CA PRO A 105 30.58 -0.94 -9.94
C PRO A 105 31.85 -1.49 -9.30
N ASN A 106 32.93 -0.69 -9.29
CA ASN A 106 34.22 -1.06 -8.69
C ASN A 106 34.42 -0.46 -7.28
N GLY A 107 33.51 0.40 -6.83
CA GLY A 107 33.59 1.10 -5.54
C GLY A 107 33.74 2.60 -5.69
N SER A 108 34.11 3.27 -4.61
CA SER A 108 34.37 4.71 -4.58
C SER A 108 35.51 5.08 -5.53
N GLU A 109 35.29 6.12 -6.33
CA GLU A 109 36.32 6.79 -7.13
C GLU A 109 36.90 8.01 -6.40
N LEU A 110 36.31 8.42 -5.27
CA LEU A 110 36.84 9.49 -4.44
C LEU A 110 38.07 8.99 -3.68
N VAL A 111 39.19 9.66 -3.93
CA VAL A 111 40.45 9.39 -3.25
C VAL A 111 40.34 9.86 -1.80
N LYS A 112 40.72 8.98 -0.88
CA LYS A 112 40.81 9.31 0.54
C LYS A 112 42.03 10.21 0.75
N GLU A 113 41.85 11.35 1.38
CA GLU A 113 42.98 12.22 1.75
C GLU A 113 43.87 11.53 2.79
N THR A 114 44.99 10.96 2.36
CA THR A 114 45.99 10.37 3.26
C THR A 114 46.85 11.48 3.86
N ARG A 115 46.71 11.75 5.16
CA ARG A 115 47.42 12.85 5.85
C ARG A 115 48.95 12.67 5.96
N ASN A 116 49.52 11.56 5.49
CA ASN A 116 50.96 11.30 5.54
C ASN A 116 51.49 10.93 4.16
N ALA A 117 52.13 11.90 3.51
CA ALA A 117 52.84 11.75 2.25
C ALA A 117 54.18 11.02 2.47
N ALA A 118 54.13 9.69 2.51
CA ALA A 118 55.27 8.82 2.25
C ALA A 118 54.72 7.45 1.82
N SER A 119 54.23 7.35 0.59
CA SER A 119 53.81 6.06 0.03
C SER A 119 54.31 5.93 -1.40
N ASP A 120 54.99 4.81 -1.64
CA ASP A 120 55.56 4.36 -2.90
C ASP A 120 54.62 4.56 -4.10
N SER A 121 55.18 5.02 -5.22
CA SER A 121 54.46 5.34 -6.46
C SER A 121 53.85 4.12 -7.19
N SER A 122 53.74 2.97 -6.54
CA SER A 122 53.21 1.73 -7.13
C SER A 122 51.96 1.16 -6.43
N SER A 123 51.49 1.76 -5.33
CA SER A 123 50.24 1.34 -4.70
C SER A 123 49.04 2.07 -5.31
N LYS A 124 47.93 1.35 -5.54
CA LYS A 124 46.68 1.98 -5.98
C LYS A 124 46.23 3.00 -4.91
N PRO A 125 45.75 4.19 -5.30
CA PRO A 125 45.25 5.18 -4.36
C PRO A 125 44.13 4.59 -3.49
N GLU A 126 44.18 4.81 -2.18
CA GLU A 126 43.12 4.39 -1.26
C GLU A 126 41.86 5.21 -1.54
N THR A 127 40.74 4.54 -1.75
CA THR A 127 39.42 5.17 -1.89
C THR A 127 38.55 4.87 -0.66
N TYR A 128 37.44 5.60 -0.48
CA TYR A 128 36.61 5.46 0.72
C TYR A 128 35.95 4.09 0.85
N THR A 129 35.63 3.41 -0.26
CA THR A 129 35.04 2.06 -0.29
C THR A 129 35.48 1.30 -1.54
N TYR A 130 35.73 0.00 -1.43
CA TYR A 130 36.03 -0.88 -2.57
C TYR A 130 35.15 -2.14 -2.54
N PHE A 131 34.77 -2.68 -3.70
CA PHE A 131 34.11 -3.98 -3.79
C PHE A 131 35.15 -5.08 -4.07
N GLY A 132 34.98 -6.26 -3.45
CA GLY A 132 35.87 -7.41 -3.65
C GLY A 132 35.82 -7.98 -5.08
N CYS A 133 34.78 -7.67 -5.84
CA CYS A 133 34.63 -7.96 -7.26
C CYS A 133 33.80 -6.85 -7.93
N SER A 134 33.97 -6.67 -9.24
CA SER A 134 33.20 -5.68 -10.00
C SER A 134 31.74 -6.10 -10.11
N GLN A 135 30.82 -5.20 -9.76
CA GLN A 135 29.39 -5.48 -9.83
C GLN A 135 28.85 -5.53 -11.27
N GLU A 136 29.60 -5.04 -12.27
CA GLU A 136 29.28 -5.21 -13.70
C GLU A 136 29.31 -6.67 -14.14
N THR A 137 30.06 -7.51 -13.43
CA THR A 137 30.19 -8.93 -13.78
C THR A 137 29.10 -9.80 -13.18
N ILE A 138 28.23 -9.23 -12.34
CA ILE A 138 27.12 -9.94 -11.69
C ILE A 138 25.96 -10.03 -12.68
N PRO A 139 25.54 -11.24 -13.13
CA PRO A 139 24.53 -11.39 -14.17
C PRO A 139 23.19 -10.70 -13.88
N GLU A 140 22.81 -10.62 -12.61
CA GLU A 140 21.60 -9.95 -12.13
C GLU A 140 21.63 -8.44 -12.44
N PHE A 141 22.77 -7.77 -12.24
CA PHE A 141 22.94 -6.34 -12.50
C PHE A 141 23.21 -6.03 -13.96
N VAL A 142 23.69 -7.00 -14.75
CA VAL A 142 23.78 -6.87 -16.22
C VAL A 142 22.37 -6.83 -16.83
N LYS A 143 21.45 -7.68 -16.34
CA LYS A 143 20.07 -7.71 -16.84
C LYS A 143 19.22 -6.56 -16.30
N ASN A 144 19.51 -6.08 -15.09
CA ASN A 144 18.79 -4.99 -14.44
C ASN A 144 19.78 -3.99 -13.80
N PRO A 145 20.24 -2.98 -14.56
CA PRO A 145 21.28 -2.07 -14.08
C PRO A 145 20.80 -1.24 -12.89
N ILE A 146 21.72 -0.97 -11.96
CA ILE A 146 21.44 -0.15 -10.79
C ILE A 146 21.31 1.31 -11.22
N ILE A 147 20.07 1.80 -11.30
CA ILE A 147 19.73 3.17 -11.69
C ILE A 147 18.64 3.73 -10.77
N PRO A 148 18.51 5.06 -10.66
CA PRO A 148 17.33 5.68 -10.06
C PRO A 148 16.06 5.26 -10.81
N LYS A 149 15.00 4.89 -10.08
CA LYS A 149 13.71 4.48 -10.68
C LYS A 149 13.11 5.58 -11.57
N TYR A 150 13.23 6.84 -11.14
CA TYR A 150 12.80 8.01 -11.91
C TYR A 150 14.03 8.82 -12.31
N PRO A 151 14.36 8.93 -13.62
CA PRO A 151 15.56 9.62 -14.11
C PRO A 151 15.40 11.15 -14.16
N ASP A 152 14.18 11.67 -14.01
CA ASP A 152 13.85 13.07 -14.25
C ASP A 152 13.63 13.91 -12.99
N ILE A 153 13.92 13.36 -11.81
CA ILE A 153 13.82 14.08 -10.53
C ILE A 153 14.91 15.15 -10.50
N ILE A 154 14.51 16.42 -10.35
CA ILE A 154 15.45 17.54 -10.23
C ILE A 154 16.18 17.45 -8.89
N ILE A 155 17.52 17.37 -8.94
CA ILE A 155 18.39 17.36 -7.75
C ILE A 155 18.87 18.78 -7.43
N ALA A 156 19.36 19.50 -8.44
CA ALA A 156 19.91 20.83 -8.28
C ALA A 156 19.75 21.68 -9.54
N LYS A 157 19.82 23.00 -9.39
CA LYS A 157 19.97 23.94 -10.50
C LYS A 157 21.29 24.69 -10.31
N LEU A 158 22.18 24.56 -11.29
CA LEU A 158 23.51 25.15 -11.24
C LEU A 158 23.58 26.40 -12.12
N GLY A 159 24.16 27.45 -11.56
CA GLY A 159 24.57 28.65 -12.28
C GLY A 159 26.00 28.54 -12.83
N PRO A 160 26.42 29.52 -13.64
CA PRO A 160 27.72 29.50 -14.28
C PRO A 160 28.87 29.41 -13.26
N GLY A 161 29.74 28.40 -13.41
CA GLY A 161 30.88 28.18 -12.52
C GLY A 161 30.59 27.41 -11.24
N GLN A 162 29.35 26.92 -11.04
CA GLN A 162 29.01 26.01 -9.96
C GLN A 162 29.20 24.55 -10.37
N GLU A 163 29.66 23.73 -9.43
CA GLU A 163 29.94 22.31 -9.61
C GLU A 163 29.45 21.52 -8.39
N ILE A 164 29.02 20.28 -8.64
CA ILE A 164 28.65 19.29 -7.63
C ILE A 164 29.41 18.00 -7.93
N GLU A 165 30.24 17.60 -6.97
CA GLU A 165 30.84 16.28 -6.89
C GLU A 165 30.34 15.62 -5.59
N LEU A 166 29.59 14.52 -5.69
CA LEU A 166 29.13 13.81 -4.50
C LEU A 166 29.11 12.29 -4.69
N GLU A 167 29.48 11.58 -3.63
CA GLU A 167 29.32 10.15 -3.51
C GLU A 167 28.22 9.84 -2.48
N ALA A 168 27.22 9.06 -2.88
CA ALA A 168 26.16 8.63 -1.98
C ALA A 168 26.24 7.11 -1.72
N HIS A 169 25.97 6.76 -0.47
CA HIS A 169 25.93 5.37 -0.02
C HIS A 169 24.50 5.10 0.39
N ALA A 170 23.80 4.24 -0.33
CA ALA A 170 22.48 3.82 0.12
C ALA A 170 22.48 2.38 0.62
N VAL A 171 21.80 2.22 1.73
CA VAL A 171 21.95 1.11 2.66
C VAL A 171 20.58 0.54 2.90
N LYS A 172 20.54 -0.78 3.17
CA LYS A 172 19.31 -1.45 3.55
C LYS A 172 18.87 -0.95 4.91
N GLY A 173 17.73 -0.28 4.95
CA GLY A 173 17.11 0.20 6.19
C GLY A 173 15.59 0.04 6.13
N ILE A 174 14.96 -0.02 7.31
CA ILE A 174 13.52 -0.27 7.47
C ILE A 174 12.71 1.02 7.43
N GLY A 175 11.53 0.98 6.79
CA GLY A 175 10.59 2.10 6.81
C GLY A 175 10.26 2.60 8.22
N LYS A 176 10.32 1.70 9.22
CA LYS A 176 10.19 2.06 10.66
C LYS A 176 11.29 3.01 11.15
N THR A 177 12.51 2.91 10.61
CA THR A 177 13.63 3.79 10.98
C THR A 177 13.54 5.12 10.23
N HIS A 178 13.13 5.12 8.97
CA HIS A 178 12.96 6.35 8.19
C HIS A 178 12.03 6.16 6.98
N ALA A 179 11.21 7.17 6.66
CA ALA A 179 10.23 7.12 5.58
C ALA A 179 10.84 6.87 4.18
N LYS A 180 12.06 7.34 3.91
CA LYS A 180 12.83 7.08 2.66
C LYS A 180 13.01 5.59 2.33
N TRP A 181 12.85 4.72 3.32
CA TRP A 181 12.93 3.27 3.16
C TRP A 181 11.58 2.58 3.03
N SER A 182 10.48 3.35 3.02
CA SER A 182 9.17 2.83 2.63
C SER A 182 9.22 2.48 1.14
N PRO A 183 8.94 1.22 0.76
CA PRO A 183 8.90 0.81 -0.65
C PRO A 183 7.61 1.24 -1.36
N VAL A 184 6.66 1.81 -0.62
CA VAL A 184 5.36 2.25 -1.12
C VAL A 184 5.21 3.77 -0.95
N ALA A 185 4.58 4.42 -1.93
CA ALA A 185 4.14 5.81 -1.79
C ALA A 185 3.00 5.93 -0.77
N THR A 186 1.96 5.11 -0.94
CA THR A 186 0.92 4.89 0.04
C THR A 186 0.43 3.45 -0.06
N ALA A 187 0.41 2.73 1.06
CA ALA A 187 -0.32 1.49 1.18
C ALA A 187 -1.50 1.75 2.10
N TRP A 188 -2.69 1.52 1.60
CA TRP A 188 -3.92 1.69 2.36
C TRP A 188 -4.88 0.58 2.02
N TYR A 189 -5.80 0.36 2.95
CA TYR A 189 -6.92 -0.54 2.75
C TYR A 189 -8.22 0.17 3.09
N ARG A 190 -9.32 -0.32 2.54
CA ARG A 190 -10.66 -0.01 3.03
C ARG A 190 -11.49 -1.28 3.11
N MET A 191 -12.43 -1.33 4.05
CA MET A 191 -13.41 -2.39 4.07
C MET A 191 -14.35 -2.27 2.86
N LEU A 192 -14.83 -3.38 2.32
CA LEU A 192 -15.82 -3.37 1.25
C LEU A 192 -17.11 -2.67 1.75
N PRO A 193 -17.57 -1.60 1.08
CA PRO A 193 -18.86 -1.00 1.40
C PRO A 193 -20.01 -1.96 1.03
N GLU A 194 -20.94 -2.14 1.96
CA GLU A 194 -22.22 -2.81 1.71
C GLU A 194 -23.33 -1.77 1.89
N LEU A 195 -24.12 -1.55 0.83
CA LEU A 195 -25.30 -0.70 0.90
C LEU A 195 -26.54 -1.59 0.83
N ARG A 196 -27.47 -1.38 1.76
CA ARG A 196 -28.80 -1.98 1.73
C ARG A 196 -29.82 -0.86 1.62
N ILE A 197 -30.75 -1.00 0.71
CA ILE A 197 -31.83 -0.04 0.51
C ILE A 197 -33.17 -0.75 0.64
N ASP A 198 -34.13 -0.04 1.23
CA ASP A 198 -35.52 -0.47 1.25
C ASP A 198 -36.14 -0.38 -0.15
N TYR A 199 -37.42 -0.70 -0.25
CA TYR A 199 -38.16 -0.57 -1.50
C TYR A 199 -38.42 0.91 -1.80
N ILE A 200 -37.66 1.48 -2.75
CA ILE A 200 -37.67 2.89 -3.15
C ILE A 200 -38.00 2.98 -4.64
N GLU A 201 -39.06 3.72 -4.98
CA GLU A 201 -39.58 3.84 -6.35
C GLU A 201 -39.67 5.29 -6.84
N ASP A 202 -39.76 5.42 -8.16
CA ASP A 202 -40.10 6.61 -8.93
C ASP A 202 -39.26 7.84 -8.54
N ASP A 203 -39.88 8.94 -8.12
CA ASP A 203 -39.19 10.20 -7.84
C ASP A 203 -38.13 10.06 -6.73
N LEU A 204 -38.39 9.21 -5.73
CA LEU A 204 -37.41 8.92 -4.67
C LEU A 204 -36.22 8.12 -5.20
N ALA A 205 -36.43 7.25 -6.20
CA ALA A 205 -35.34 6.49 -6.81
C ALA A 205 -34.39 7.41 -7.60
N GLU A 206 -34.95 8.37 -8.34
CA GLU A 206 -34.19 9.41 -9.04
C GLU A 206 -33.46 10.33 -8.06
N GLU A 207 -34.12 10.74 -6.97
CA GLU A 207 -33.49 11.54 -5.91
C GLU A 207 -32.28 10.79 -5.32
N LEU A 208 -32.46 9.51 -4.95
CA LEU A 208 -31.38 8.69 -4.38
C LEU A 208 -30.20 8.54 -5.35
N LYS A 209 -30.49 8.31 -6.64
CA LYS A 209 -29.45 8.21 -7.67
C LYS A 209 -28.70 9.54 -7.81
N SER A 210 -29.40 10.66 -7.84
CA SER A 210 -28.81 12.00 -7.94
C SER A 210 -27.92 12.38 -6.75
N LYS A 211 -28.23 11.90 -5.54
CA LYS A 211 -27.43 12.13 -4.33
C LYS A 211 -26.05 11.46 -4.37
N CYS A 212 -25.85 10.46 -5.24
CA CYS A 212 -24.60 9.70 -5.27
C CYS A 212 -23.67 10.18 -6.39
N PRO A 213 -22.57 10.91 -6.09
CA PRO A 213 -21.69 11.47 -7.12
C PRO A 213 -20.92 10.40 -7.92
N VAL A 214 -20.80 9.19 -7.36
CA VAL A 214 -20.06 8.06 -7.95
C VAL A 214 -21.00 7.00 -8.56
N ASN A 215 -22.29 7.31 -8.72
CA ASN A 215 -23.28 6.46 -9.37
C ASN A 215 -23.34 5.02 -8.83
N VAL A 216 -23.34 4.87 -7.50
CA VAL A 216 -23.46 3.56 -6.83
C VAL A 216 -24.85 2.94 -7.06
N PHE A 217 -25.87 3.80 -7.13
CA PHE A 217 -27.26 3.40 -7.38
C PHE A 217 -27.58 3.46 -8.87
N ASP A 218 -28.41 2.52 -9.32
CA ASP A 218 -29.01 2.54 -10.64
C ASP A 218 -30.54 2.38 -10.56
N ILE A 219 -31.22 2.51 -11.69
CA ILE A 219 -32.66 2.43 -11.78
C ILE A 219 -33.05 1.26 -12.67
N GLU A 220 -33.83 0.34 -12.11
CA GLU A 220 -34.46 -0.77 -12.82
C GLU A 220 -35.90 -0.42 -13.18
N ASP A 221 -36.28 -0.69 -14.42
CA ASP A 221 -37.67 -0.55 -14.89
C ASP A 221 -38.45 -1.84 -14.56
N LEU A 222 -39.50 -1.71 -13.74
CA LEU A 222 -40.36 -2.82 -13.33
C LEU A 222 -41.57 -3.01 -14.27
N GLY A 223 -41.67 -2.20 -15.33
CA GLY A 223 -42.81 -2.16 -16.24
C GLY A 223 -43.98 -1.36 -15.67
N LYS A 224 -44.95 -1.03 -16.55
CA LYS A 224 -46.09 -0.15 -16.25
C LYS A 224 -45.68 1.27 -15.79
N GLY A 225 -44.49 1.73 -16.18
CA GLY A 225 -43.96 3.05 -15.83
C GLY A 225 -43.37 3.16 -14.42
N ARG A 226 -43.28 2.06 -13.66
CA ARG A 226 -42.68 2.04 -12.33
C ARG A 226 -41.18 1.81 -12.40
N ARG A 227 -40.42 2.64 -11.69
CA ARG A 227 -38.96 2.60 -11.68
C ARG A 227 -38.47 2.38 -10.25
N ARG A 228 -37.44 1.56 -10.05
CA ARG A 228 -36.93 1.20 -8.72
C ARG A 228 -35.42 1.43 -8.62
N ALA A 229 -34.97 1.98 -7.51
CA ALA A 229 -33.53 2.07 -7.22
C ALA A 229 -32.94 0.70 -6.85
N THR A 230 -31.77 0.38 -7.39
CA THR A 230 -30.95 -0.78 -7.00
C THR A 230 -29.49 -0.37 -6.75
N VAL A 231 -28.78 -1.16 -5.93
CA VAL A 231 -27.37 -0.92 -5.63
C VAL A 231 -26.54 -1.68 -6.67
N ALA A 232 -26.14 -0.99 -7.75
CA ALA A 232 -25.40 -1.61 -8.84
C ALA A 232 -23.89 -1.71 -8.56
N ARG A 233 -23.30 -0.70 -7.91
CA ARG A 233 -21.83 -0.58 -7.76
C ARG A 233 -21.39 -0.27 -6.33
N PRO A 234 -21.61 -1.18 -5.36
CA PRO A 234 -21.29 -0.92 -3.95
C PRO A 234 -19.79 -0.64 -3.71
N ARG A 235 -18.90 -1.34 -4.45
CA ARG A 235 -17.43 -1.14 -4.38
C ARG A 235 -16.99 0.29 -4.73
N ALA A 236 -17.72 0.97 -5.61
CA ALA A 236 -17.41 2.35 -6.00
C ALA A 236 -17.76 3.39 -4.92
N CYS A 237 -18.54 2.99 -3.91
CA CYS A 237 -18.96 3.90 -2.85
C CYS A 237 -17.76 4.49 -2.09
N THR A 238 -17.72 5.81 -1.99
CA THR A 238 -16.72 6.57 -1.22
C THR A 238 -17.18 6.87 0.21
N LEU A 239 -18.38 6.41 0.59
CA LEU A 239 -19.00 6.67 1.90
C LEU A 239 -19.12 8.15 2.26
N CYS A 240 -19.47 8.99 1.28
CA CYS A 240 -19.76 10.41 1.49
C CYS A 240 -20.98 10.70 2.39
N ARG A 241 -21.81 9.67 2.68
CA ARG A 241 -23.04 9.73 3.50
C ARG A 241 -24.16 10.64 2.98
N GLU A 242 -24.08 11.09 1.73
CA GLU A 242 -25.12 11.97 1.17
C GLU A 242 -26.47 11.27 0.99
N CYS A 243 -26.45 9.97 0.67
CA CYS A 243 -27.66 9.16 0.51
C CYS A 243 -28.45 8.91 1.80
N ILE A 244 -27.86 9.18 2.97
CA ILE A 244 -28.55 9.13 4.28
C ILE A 244 -28.80 10.54 4.85
N ARG A 245 -28.49 11.59 4.08
CA ARG A 245 -28.70 12.98 4.49
C ARG A 245 -30.13 13.42 4.16
N GLY A 246 -30.78 14.03 5.14
CA GLY A 246 -32.18 14.48 5.08
C GLY A 246 -33.08 13.65 5.98
N ASP A 247 -34.34 14.06 6.09
CA ASP A 247 -35.32 13.36 6.90
C ASP A 247 -35.73 12.04 6.22
N ASP A 248 -35.96 10.99 7.01
CA ASP A 248 -36.32 9.61 6.61
C ASP A 248 -35.30 8.78 5.79
N TRP A 249 -34.27 9.39 5.19
CA TRP A 249 -33.28 8.64 4.39
C TRP A 249 -32.47 7.61 5.19
N GLU A 250 -32.22 7.88 6.47
CA GLU A 250 -31.52 6.95 7.38
C GLU A 250 -32.30 5.66 7.63
N LYS A 251 -33.64 5.70 7.54
CA LYS A 251 -34.48 4.51 7.66
C LYS A 251 -34.48 3.67 6.39
N ARG A 252 -34.33 4.33 5.23
CA ARG A 252 -34.45 3.72 3.89
C ARG A 252 -33.13 3.20 3.34
N VAL A 253 -32.00 3.73 3.80
CA VAL A 253 -30.66 3.39 3.29
C VAL A 253 -29.75 3.07 4.46
N ALA A 254 -29.29 1.81 4.52
CA ALA A 254 -28.28 1.37 5.49
C ALA A 254 -26.91 1.28 4.81
N LEU A 255 -25.99 2.13 5.27
CA LEU A 255 -24.58 2.12 4.88
C LEU A 255 -23.78 1.27 5.87
N ARG A 256 -23.03 0.29 5.36
CA ARG A 256 -22.24 -0.63 6.17
C ARG A 256 -20.88 -0.92 5.52
N HIS A 257 -19.97 -1.45 6.31
CA HIS A 257 -18.76 -2.11 5.84
C HIS A 257 -18.78 -3.59 6.22
N VAL A 258 -18.22 -4.42 5.35
CA VAL A 258 -17.95 -5.84 5.61
C VAL A 258 -16.62 -5.96 6.37
N LYS A 259 -16.64 -6.45 7.62
CA LYS A 259 -15.47 -6.42 8.51
C LYS A 259 -14.30 -7.29 8.07
N ASP A 260 -14.57 -8.33 7.30
CA ASP A 260 -13.62 -9.36 6.88
C ASP A 260 -13.20 -9.25 5.41
N HIS A 261 -13.67 -8.21 4.71
CA HIS A 261 -13.36 -7.99 3.31
C HIS A 261 -12.62 -6.67 3.16
N PHE A 262 -11.32 -6.74 2.94
CA PHE A 262 -10.48 -5.57 2.70
C PHE A 262 -10.15 -5.43 1.22
N ILE A 263 -10.24 -4.21 0.73
CA ILE A 263 -9.75 -3.79 -0.57
C ILE A 263 -8.39 -3.13 -0.31
N SER A 264 -7.33 -3.67 -0.91
CA SER A 264 -5.94 -3.28 -0.70
C SER A 264 -5.29 -2.89 -2.03
N LEU A 265 -4.31 -1.99 -1.97
CA LEU A 265 -3.62 -1.46 -3.15
C LEU A 265 -2.07 -1.66 -3.25
N PRO A 266 -1.39 -2.57 -2.51
CA PRO A 266 0.05 -2.75 -2.70
C PRO A 266 0.42 -3.60 -3.94
N PRO A 267 1.58 -3.35 -4.58
CA PRO A 267 2.14 -4.21 -5.62
C PRO A 267 2.30 -5.68 -5.18
N GLU A 268 2.11 -6.63 -6.11
CA GLU A 268 2.12 -8.09 -5.87
C GLU A 268 3.36 -8.58 -5.11
N ILE A 269 4.52 -8.13 -5.56
CA ILE A 269 5.82 -8.54 -5.01
C ILE A 269 5.97 -8.01 -3.57
N LEU A 270 5.59 -6.75 -3.33
CA LEU A 270 5.69 -6.15 -1.99
C LEU A 270 4.76 -6.84 -0.99
N PHE A 271 3.55 -7.23 -1.43
CA PHE A 271 2.64 -7.96 -0.59
C PHE A 271 3.19 -9.34 -0.22
N THR A 272 3.71 -10.07 -1.20
CA THR A 272 4.30 -11.41 -1.00
C THR A 272 5.48 -11.37 -0.03
N GLU A 273 6.39 -10.39 -0.19
CA GLU A 273 7.53 -10.21 0.72
C GLU A 273 7.10 -9.81 2.14
N ALA A 274 6.05 -9.00 2.28
CA ALA A 274 5.52 -8.65 3.60
C ALA A 274 4.97 -9.87 4.35
N VAL A 275 4.31 -10.80 3.66
CA VAL A 275 3.81 -12.06 4.25
C VAL A 275 4.96 -12.95 4.70
N LYS A 276 6.01 -13.12 3.89
CA LYS A 276 7.21 -13.87 4.28
C LYS A 276 7.88 -13.30 5.52
N ILE A 277 8.00 -11.97 5.62
CA ILE A 277 8.58 -11.32 6.82
C ILE A 277 7.75 -11.62 8.07
N LEU A 278 6.43 -11.75 7.95
CA LEU A 278 5.57 -12.14 9.06
C LEU A 278 5.77 -13.61 9.45
N GLU A 279 5.84 -14.51 8.47
CA GLU A 279 6.16 -15.93 8.65
C GLU A 279 7.49 -16.11 9.41
N ASP A 280 8.57 -15.49 8.92
CA ASP A 280 9.89 -15.51 9.55
C ASP A 280 9.87 -15.02 11.01
N LYS A 281 9.02 -14.04 11.35
CA LYS A 281 8.89 -13.55 12.73
C LYS A 281 8.23 -14.59 13.62
N CYS A 282 7.18 -15.24 13.14
CA CYS A 282 6.51 -16.31 13.88
C CYS A 282 7.46 -17.48 14.12
N GLU A 283 8.20 -17.90 13.10
CA GLU A 283 9.18 -18.99 13.22
C GLU A 283 10.29 -18.67 14.23
N ARG A 284 10.83 -17.45 14.23
CA ARG A 284 11.81 -17.01 15.22
C ARG A 284 11.29 -17.13 16.65
N VAL A 285 10.06 -16.67 16.90
CA VAL A 285 9.44 -16.76 18.23
C VAL A 285 9.23 -18.23 18.64
N ILE A 286 8.80 -19.09 17.71
CA ILE A 286 8.64 -20.53 17.98
C ILE A 286 9.99 -21.16 18.35
N THR A 287 11.04 -20.86 17.59
CA THR A 287 12.40 -21.38 17.81
C THR A 287 13.00 -20.94 19.15
N GLU A 288 12.72 -19.70 19.59
CA GLU A 288 13.18 -19.20 20.89
C GLU A 288 12.42 -19.82 22.08
N LEU A 289 11.21 -20.32 21.84
CA LEU A 289 10.36 -20.93 22.88
C LEU A 289 10.51 -22.46 22.97
N SER A 290 11.11 -23.11 21.97
CA SER A 290 11.39 -24.55 21.91
C SER A 290 12.75 -24.90 22.51
#